data_AF-A0A7Y6XFZ7-F1
#
_entry.id   AF-A0A7Y6XFZ7-F1
#
_cell.length_a   1.000
_cell.length_b   1.000
_cell.length_c   1.000
_cell.angle_alpha   90.00
_cell.angle_beta   90.00
_cell.angle_gamma   90.00
#
_symmetry.space_group_name_H-M   'P 1'
#
loop_
_entity.id
_entity.type
_entity.pdbx_description
1 polymer ?
#
loop_
_entity_poly.entity_id
_entity_poly.type
_entity_poly.pdbx_seq_one_letter_code
_entity_poly.pdbx_strand_id
1 'polypeptide(L)'
;MSMSRSLAFAALFALASTAFPVFAEEAPAQTKPAAPVKCEHGVKKPLCTRCNPKLEAVFKAKGDWCEEHQRPESQCAVCNSKLAKEGVK
;
A
#
# COMPACT_ATOMS: atom_id res chain seq x y z
N MET A 1 51.79 6.30 -59.88
CA MET A 1 50.50 6.89 -59.47
C MET A 1 50.71 7.72 -58.21
N SER A 2 50.32 8.99 -58.30
CA SER A 2 50.26 9.97 -57.22
C SER A 2 49.10 9.64 -56.27
N MET A 3 49.34 9.56 -54.96
CA MET A 3 48.29 9.68 -53.93
C MET A 3 48.86 10.44 -52.73
N SER A 4 48.64 11.75 -52.80
CA SER A 4 48.92 12.75 -51.78
C SER A 4 47.85 12.72 -50.67
N ARG A 5 48.28 13.09 -49.45
CA ARG A 5 47.60 13.94 -48.45
C ARG A 5 46.11 13.67 -48.16
N SER A 6 45.77 13.48 -46.88
CA SER A 6 45.10 14.51 -46.05
C SER A 6 44.49 13.92 -44.79
N LEU A 7 44.87 14.50 -43.65
CA LEU A 7 44.03 14.56 -42.45
C LEU A 7 42.84 15.47 -42.77
N ALA A 8 41.63 14.92 -42.82
CA ALA A 8 40.32 15.56 -42.61
C ALA A 8 39.26 14.42 -42.80
N PHE A 9 38.15 14.29 -42.08
CA PHE A 9 37.23 15.26 -41.52
C PHE A 9 36.54 14.60 -40.31
N ALA A 10 36.41 15.35 -39.22
CA ALA A 10 35.32 15.16 -38.30
C ALA A 10 34.00 15.38 -39.05
N ALA A 11 33.02 14.47 -38.90
CA ALA A 11 31.62 14.80 -38.66
C ALA A 11 30.73 13.52 -38.67
N LEU A 12 29.73 13.56 -37.78
CA LEU A 12 28.45 12.86 -37.87
C LEU A 12 28.41 11.37 -37.45
N PHE A 13 28.67 11.09 -36.17
CA PHE A 13 27.83 10.11 -35.48
C PHE A 13 26.65 10.86 -34.88
N ALA A 14 25.59 10.90 -35.68
CA ALA A 14 24.31 11.49 -35.33
C ALA A 14 23.78 10.88 -34.02
N LEU A 15 23.23 11.75 -33.17
CA LEU A 15 22.52 11.42 -31.96
C LEU A 15 21.38 10.44 -32.27
N ALA A 16 21.54 9.17 -31.90
CA ALA A 16 20.42 8.25 -31.74
C ALA A 16 19.84 8.45 -30.33
N SER A 17 19.01 9.49 -30.22
CA SER A 17 18.18 9.76 -29.06
C SER A 17 17.25 8.57 -28.77
N THR A 18 17.49 7.93 -27.62
CA THR A 18 16.50 7.51 -26.62
C THR A 18 15.09 7.14 -27.12
N ALA A 19 14.87 5.85 -27.34
CA ALA A 19 13.53 5.25 -27.28
C ALA A 19 13.60 3.82 -26.75
N PHE A 20 14.17 3.63 -25.56
CA PHE A 20 13.75 2.51 -24.74
C PHE A 20 12.44 2.93 -24.06
N PRO A 21 11.31 2.24 -24.32
CA PRO A 21 10.09 2.52 -23.60
C PRO A 21 10.38 2.25 -22.13
N VAL A 22 10.38 3.33 -21.35
CA VAL A 22 10.26 3.29 -19.90
C VAL A 22 9.04 2.40 -19.63
N PHE A 23 9.31 1.21 -19.13
CA PHE A 23 8.28 0.30 -18.65
C PHE A 23 7.54 1.08 -17.56
N ALA A 24 6.31 1.45 -17.87
CA ALA A 24 5.36 1.97 -16.93
C ALA A 24 5.03 0.84 -15.94
N GLU A 25 5.92 0.60 -14.98
CA GLU A 25 5.48 0.08 -13.70
C GLU A 25 5.08 1.31 -12.90
N GLU A 26 3.85 1.77 -13.11
CA GLU A 26 3.17 2.62 -12.17
C GLU A 26 3.12 1.85 -10.84
N ALA A 27 4.12 2.11 -10.00
CA ALA A 27 4.04 1.79 -8.59
C ALA A 27 2.73 2.41 -8.07
N PRO A 28 1.81 1.62 -7.49
CA PRO A 28 0.54 2.17 -7.04
C PRO A 28 0.84 3.29 -6.05
N ALA A 29 0.30 4.46 -6.37
CA ALA A 29 0.30 5.63 -5.52
C ALA A 29 -0.09 5.20 -4.10
N GLN A 30 0.90 5.19 -3.21
CA GLN A 30 0.64 5.00 -1.80
C GLN A 30 -0.06 6.26 -1.30
N THR A 31 -1.39 6.25 -1.33
CA THR A 31 -2.22 7.20 -0.60
C THR A 31 -1.83 7.10 0.87
N LYS A 32 -1.08 8.10 1.33
CA LYS A 32 -0.75 8.40 2.72
C LYS A 32 -1.97 8.08 3.60
N PRO A 33 -1.89 7.16 4.58
CA PRO A 33 -3.02 6.89 5.45
C PRO A 33 -3.42 8.20 6.13
N ALA A 34 -4.62 8.69 5.81
CA ALA A 34 -5.24 9.76 6.55
C ALA A 34 -5.21 9.38 8.04
N ALA A 35 -4.86 10.34 8.90
CA ALA A 35 -4.75 10.16 10.35
C ALA A 35 -5.90 9.27 10.87
N PRO A 36 -5.65 8.32 11.80
CA PRO A 36 -6.63 7.33 12.21
C PRO A 36 -7.78 8.02 12.95
N VAL A 37 -8.78 8.47 12.20
CA VAL A 37 -10.08 8.85 12.71
C VAL A 37 -10.70 7.61 13.33
N LYS A 38 -11.06 7.71 14.62
CA LYS A 38 -11.92 6.69 15.23
C LYS A 38 -13.24 6.68 14.48
N CYS A 39 -13.74 5.49 14.18
CA CYS A 39 -15.09 5.33 13.65
C CYS A 39 -16.12 5.42 14.78
N GLU A 40 -17.40 5.45 14.42
CA GLU A 40 -18.54 5.47 15.36
C GLU A 40 -18.56 4.25 16.30
N HIS A 41 -17.86 3.17 15.94
CA HIS A 41 -17.70 1.98 16.78
C HIS A 41 -16.58 2.12 17.84
N GLY A 42 -15.95 3.28 17.95
CA GLY A 42 -14.87 3.55 18.92
C GLY A 42 -13.49 3.00 18.52
N VAL A 43 -13.42 2.13 17.51
CA VAL A 43 -12.17 1.57 16.97
C VAL A 43 -11.56 2.53 15.95
N LYS A 44 -10.23 2.50 15.77
CA LYS A 44 -9.58 3.15 14.62
C LYS A 44 -10.21 2.62 13.33
N LYS A 45 -10.69 3.51 12.45
CA LYS A 45 -11.39 3.14 11.21
C LYS A 45 -10.67 2.08 10.35
N PRO A 46 -9.34 2.10 10.16
CA PRO A 46 -8.64 1.06 9.39
C PRO A 46 -8.48 -0.29 10.12
N LEU A 47 -8.84 -0.39 11.40
CA LEU A 47 -8.77 -1.63 12.18
C LEU A 47 -10.15 -2.18 12.55
N CYS A 48 -11.23 -1.43 12.29
CA CYS A 48 -12.58 -1.85 12.60
C CYS A 48 -13.08 -2.86 11.57
N THR A 49 -13.36 -4.12 11.97
CA THR A 49 -13.92 -5.12 11.04
C THR A 49 -15.32 -4.76 10.58
N ARG A 50 -16.08 -3.97 11.36
CA ARG A 50 -17.40 -3.45 10.94
C ARG A 50 -17.29 -2.45 9.81
N CYS A 51 -16.20 -1.68 9.75
CA CYS A 51 -15.93 -0.75 8.65
C CYS A 51 -15.12 -1.39 7.51
N ASN A 52 -14.31 -2.40 7.81
CA ASN A 52 -13.40 -3.07 6.89
C ASN A 52 -13.48 -4.61 7.09
N PRO A 53 -14.49 -5.28 6.52
CA PRO A 53 -14.68 -6.73 6.69
C PRO A 53 -13.55 -7.57 6.08
N LYS A 54 -12.74 -6.99 5.19
CA LYS A 54 -11.52 -7.63 4.66
C LYS A 54 -10.51 -8.00 5.75
N LEU A 55 -10.56 -7.34 6.90
CA LEU A 55 -9.66 -7.61 8.02
C LEU A 55 -10.02 -8.87 8.80
N GLU A 56 -11.21 -9.43 8.64
CA GLU A 56 -11.63 -10.63 9.37
C GLU A 56 -10.66 -11.78 9.17
N ALA A 57 -10.22 -12.03 7.93
CA ALA A 57 -9.23 -13.06 7.64
C ALA A 57 -7.89 -12.80 8.36
N VAL A 58 -7.49 -11.54 8.49
CA VAL A 58 -6.27 -11.13 9.19
C VAL A 58 -6.39 -11.37 10.69
N PHE A 59 -7.53 -11.02 11.28
CA PHE A 59 -7.80 -11.24 12.71
C PHE A 59 -7.94 -12.72 13.06
N LYS A 60 -8.62 -13.51 12.20
CA LYS A 60 -8.69 -14.97 12.29
C LYS A 60 -7.31 -15.61 12.22
N ALA A 61 -6.48 -15.21 11.25
CA ALA A 61 -5.10 -15.71 11.12
C ALA A 61 -4.23 -15.36 12.33
N LYS A 62 -4.53 -14.25 13.02
CA LYS A 62 -3.88 -13.84 14.27
C LYS A 62 -4.41 -14.54 15.52
N GLY A 63 -5.51 -15.30 15.41
CA GLY A 63 -6.19 -15.90 16.56
C GLY A 63 -6.98 -14.90 17.43
N ASP A 64 -7.12 -13.65 17.00
CA ASP A 64 -7.91 -12.63 17.71
C ASP A 64 -9.31 -12.58 17.10
N TRP A 65 -10.06 -13.68 17.18
CA TRP A 65 -11.37 -13.79 16.56
C TRP A 65 -12.39 -14.49 17.45
N CYS A 66 -13.51 -13.82 17.70
CA CYS A 66 -14.66 -14.38 18.37
C CYS A 66 -15.63 -14.97 17.32
N GLU A 67 -15.82 -16.28 17.33
CA GLU A 67 -16.70 -16.98 16.37
C GLU A 67 -18.19 -16.72 16.64
N GLU A 68 -18.60 -16.75 17.91
CA GLU A 68 -19.98 -16.46 18.35
C GLU A 68 -20.50 -15.10 17.87
N HIS A 69 -19.64 -14.08 17.90
CA HIS A 69 -20.03 -12.70 17.59
C HIS A 69 -19.41 -12.17 16.29
N GLN A 70 -18.78 -13.04 15.52
CA GLN A 70 -18.13 -12.76 14.23
C GLN A 70 -17.35 -11.44 14.20
N ARG A 71 -16.49 -11.24 15.19
CA ARG A 71 -15.67 -10.02 15.28
C ARG A 71 -14.38 -10.29 16.04
N PRO A 72 -13.36 -9.43 15.91
CA PRO A 72 -12.11 -9.61 16.63
C PRO A 72 -12.35 -9.61 18.14
N GLU A 73 -11.65 -10.48 18.86
CA GLU A 73 -11.75 -10.55 20.33
C GLU A 73 -11.44 -9.20 20.97
N SER A 74 -10.43 -8.51 20.44
CA SER A 74 -10.03 -7.15 20.82
C SER A 74 -11.08 -6.07 20.54
N GLN A 75 -12.14 -6.39 19.78
CA GLN A 75 -13.27 -5.52 19.47
C GLN A 75 -14.58 -6.08 20.04
N CYS A 76 -14.52 -7.19 20.76
CA CYS A 76 -15.68 -7.95 21.17
C CYS A 76 -16.23 -7.49 22.52
N ALA A 77 -17.06 -6.44 22.52
CA ALA A 77 -17.62 -5.88 23.77
C ALA A 77 -18.52 -6.86 24.58
N VAL A 78 -19.06 -7.91 23.95
CA VAL A 78 -19.86 -8.95 24.62
C VAL A 78 -18.97 -9.92 25.38
N CYS A 79 -17.91 -10.44 24.77
CA CYS A 79 -16.95 -11.30 25.46
C CYS A 79 -16.05 -10.50 26.42
N ASN A 80 -15.71 -9.27 26.04
CA ASN A 80 -14.86 -8.36 26.80
C ASN A 80 -15.67 -7.17 27.31
N SER A 81 -16.42 -7.37 28.40
CA SER A 81 -17.23 -6.32 29.05
C SER A 81 -16.43 -5.08 29.47
N LYS A 82 -15.10 -5.20 29.63
CA LYS A 82 -14.20 -4.07 29.89
C LYS A 82 -14.10 -3.10 28.69
N LEU A 83 -14.09 -3.64 27.46
CA LEU A 83 -14.09 -2.82 26.24
C LEU A 83 -15.38 -2.02 26.08
N ALA A 84 -16.50 -2.53 26.58
CA ALA A 84 -17.77 -1.82 26.57
C ALA A 84 -17.75 -0.55 27.45
N LYS A 85 -16.94 -0.55 28.52
CA LYS A 85 -16.86 0.54 29.49
C LYS A 85 -15.76 1.55 29.17
N GLU A 86 -14.61 1.09 28.68
CA GLU A 86 -13.41 1.92 28.46
C GLU A 86 -13.15 2.24 26.98
N GLY A 87 -13.87 1.57 26.07
CA GLY A 87 -13.72 1.70 24.62
C GLY A 87 -12.53 0.91 24.05
N VAL A 88 -12.61 0.59 22.76
CA VAL A 88 -11.49 -0.01 22.02
C VAL A 88 -10.47 1.09 21.71
N LYS A 89 -9.24 0.99 22.25
CA LYS A 89 -8.23 2.06 22.18
C LYS A 89 -7.44 2.10 20.88
#